data_AF-A0A9D8ZIX6-F1
#
_entry.id   AF-A0A9D8ZIX6-F1
#
_cell.length_a   1.000
_cell.length_b   1.000
_cell.length_c   1.000
_cell.angle_alpha   90.00
_cell.angle_beta   90.00
_cell.angle_gamma   90.00
#
_symmetry.space_group_name_H-M   'P 1'
#
loop_
_entity.id
_entity.type
_entity.pdbx_description
1 polymer ?
#
loop_
_entity_poly.entity_id
_entity_poly.type
_entity_poly.pdbx_seq_one_letter_code
_entity_poly.pdbx_strand_id
1 'polypeptide(L)'
;MDLQTVCIVAILAAMIAMLVRAMLNAGKARTKVKKRAVSKPPPGAFALDDALDKLNETVRILQRDLGDQAPGRNDPGGLRFYIAYLVGVAREIAKMNKIAYGPALETPIRMEMIRHGISSSTGGDAMARLLASDEGQQGLIAGEMDGVDACDPNYDGPYFARILSYFTDAEVRGPR
;
A
#
# COMPACT_ATOMS: atom_id res chain seq x y z
N MET A 1 -36.33 -27.27 58.10
CA MET A 1 -35.35 -27.38 57.01
C MET A 1 -34.18 -28.15 57.60
N ASP A 2 -33.97 -29.37 57.14
CA ASP A 2 -32.94 -30.25 57.69
C ASP A 2 -31.55 -29.69 57.36
N LEU A 3 -30.58 -29.86 58.25
CA LEU A 3 -29.22 -29.32 58.07
C LEU A 3 -28.60 -29.84 56.76
N GLN A 4 -28.95 -31.08 56.40
CA GLN A 4 -28.57 -31.68 55.12
C GLN A 4 -29.16 -30.95 53.91
N THR A 5 -30.43 -30.52 53.99
CA THR A 5 -31.09 -29.80 52.88
C THR A 5 -30.46 -28.43 52.66
N VAL A 6 -30.07 -27.75 53.74
CA VAL A 6 -29.40 -26.43 53.67
C VAL A 6 -28.00 -26.57 53.06
N CYS A 7 -27.23 -27.59 53.45
CA CYS A 7 -25.91 -27.87 52.88
C CYS A 7 -25.97 -28.18 51.38
N ILE A 8 -26.96 -28.99 50.95
CA ILE A 8 -27.13 -29.34 49.53
C ILE A 8 -27.46 -28.09 48.71
N VAL A 9 -28.39 -27.24 49.19
CA VAL A 9 -28.78 -26.01 48.50
C VAL A 9 -27.61 -25.01 48.42
N ALA A 10 -26.80 -24.89 49.48
CA ALA A 10 -25.64 -24.02 49.49
C ALA A 10 -24.55 -24.46 48.50
N ILE A 11 -24.29 -25.77 48.39
CA ILE A 11 -23.33 -26.33 47.43
C ILE A 11 -23.83 -26.13 46.00
N LEU A 12 -25.11 -26.39 45.73
CA LEU A 12 -25.72 -26.17 44.41
C LEU A 12 -25.64 -24.69 44.01
N ALA A 13 -25.96 -23.78 44.92
CA ALA A 13 -25.88 -22.34 44.66
C ALA A 13 -24.42 -21.90 44.36
N ALA A 14 -23.44 -22.43 45.09
CA ALA A 14 -22.02 -22.15 44.85
C ALA A 14 -21.53 -22.69 43.50
N MET A 15 -21.99 -23.89 43.10
CA MET A 15 -21.67 -24.46 41.80
C MET A 15 -22.28 -23.65 40.64
N ILE A 16 -23.54 -23.23 40.78
CA ILE A 16 -24.20 -22.38 39.77
C ILE A 16 -23.49 -21.02 39.66
N ALA A 17 -23.13 -20.40 40.79
CA ALA A 17 -22.40 -19.14 40.79
C ALA A 17 -21.02 -19.26 40.13
N MET A 18 -20.28 -20.35 40.36
CA MET A 18 -19.01 -20.62 39.68
C MET A 18 -19.20 -20.89 38.19
N LEU A 19 -20.24 -21.61 37.78
CA LEU A 19 -20.55 -21.88 36.38
C LEU A 19 -20.91 -20.58 35.63
N VAL A 20 -21.71 -19.72 36.24
CA VAL A 20 -22.06 -18.40 35.69
C VAL A 20 -20.83 -17.50 35.59
N ARG A 21 -19.95 -17.49 36.61
CA ARG A 21 -18.66 -16.77 36.54
C ARG A 21 -17.74 -17.31 35.44
N ALA A 22 -17.68 -18.62 35.26
CA ALA A 22 -16.90 -19.26 34.22
C ALA A 22 -17.45 -18.92 32.82
N MET A 23 -18.78 -18.94 32.63
CA MET A 23 -19.41 -18.54 31.37
C MET A 23 -19.28 -17.04 31.08
N LEU A 24 -19.38 -16.17 32.09
CA LEU A 24 -19.14 -14.73 31.92
C LEU A 24 -17.66 -14.41 31.63
N ASN A 25 -16.71 -15.16 32.21
CA ASN A 25 -15.28 -15.04 31.89
C ASN A 25 -14.94 -15.63 30.50
N ALA A 26 -15.59 -16.72 30.10
CA ALA A 26 -15.44 -17.30 28.76
C ALA A 26 -16.10 -16.43 27.67
N GLY A 27 -17.22 -15.76 27.99
CA GLY A 27 -17.90 -14.80 27.10
C GLY A 27 -17.09 -13.52 26.88
N LYS A 28 -16.32 -13.06 27.87
CA LYS A 28 -15.36 -11.94 27.72
C LYS A 28 -14.10 -12.31 26.94
N ALA A 29 -13.84 -13.60 26.71
CA ALA A 29 -12.70 -14.07 25.91
C ALA A 29 -13.00 -14.15 24.40
N ARG A 30 -14.21 -13.79 23.96
CA ARG A 30 -14.66 -13.90 22.56
C ARG A 30 -15.08 -12.57 21.92
N THR A 31 -14.32 -11.51 22.15
CA THR A 31 -14.24 -10.33 21.25
C THR A 31 -12.96 -9.55 21.54
N LYS A 32 -11.84 -10.25 21.53
CA LYS A 32 -10.59 -9.64 21.04
C LYS A 32 -10.16 -10.51 19.90
N VAL A 33 -10.42 -10.06 18.69
CA VAL A 33 -9.59 -10.44 17.55
C VAL A 33 -8.17 -10.33 18.07
N LYS A 34 -7.51 -11.47 18.27
CA LYS A 34 -6.08 -11.53 18.53
C LYS A 34 -5.49 -10.83 17.31
N LYS A 35 -5.24 -9.51 17.39
CA LYS A 35 -4.14 -8.90 16.67
C LYS A 35 -2.99 -9.81 17.05
N ARG A 36 -2.56 -10.67 16.12
CA ARG A 36 -1.32 -11.42 16.23
C ARG A 36 -0.34 -10.39 16.78
N ALA A 37 0.14 -10.60 18.02
CA ALA A 37 1.35 -9.95 18.44
C ALA A 37 2.41 -10.56 17.53
N VAL A 38 2.54 -9.97 16.34
CA VAL A 38 3.64 -10.19 15.43
C VAL A 38 4.85 -9.90 16.28
N SER A 39 5.55 -10.95 16.70
CA SER A 39 6.87 -10.83 17.32
C SER A 39 7.67 -9.99 16.35
N LYS A 40 7.89 -8.70 16.67
CA LYS A 40 8.47 -7.72 15.75
C LYS A 40 9.79 -8.28 15.21
N PRO A 41 9.83 -8.68 13.93
CA PRO A 41 11.08 -9.06 13.30
C PRO A 41 11.89 -7.78 13.04
N PRO A 42 13.17 -7.90 12.68
CA PRO A 42 14.08 -6.76 12.63
C PRO A 42 13.51 -5.62 11.76
N PRO A 43 13.64 -4.35 12.20
CA PRO A 43 12.89 -3.21 11.67
C PRO A 43 13.09 -2.92 10.17
N GLY A 44 14.15 -3.45 9.55
CA GLY A 44 14.43 -3.24 8.12
C GLY A 44 13.58 -4.10 7.16
N ALA A 45 13.21 -5.33 7.54
CA ALA A 45 12.44 -6.21 6.64
C ALA A 45 10.97 -5.75 6.51
N PHE A 46 10.37 -5.30 7.62
CA PHE A 46 9.00 -4.80 7.64
C PHE A 46 8.84 -3.47 6.91
N ALA A 47 9.86 -2.61 6.95
CA ALA A 47 9.84 -1.34 6.26
C ALA A 47 9.92 -1.52 4.73
N LEU A 48 10.69 -2.52 4.27
CA LEU A 48 10.73 -2.86 2.85
C LEU A 48 9.43 -3.51 2.39
N ASP A 49 8.88 -4.46 3.17
CA ASP A 49 7.61 -5.12 2.83
C ASP A 49 6.46 -4.12 2.78
N ASP A 50 6.34 -3.23 3.78
CA ASP A 50 5.32 -2.16 3.81
C ASP A 50 5.48 -1.20 2.62
N ALA A 51 6.71 -0.86 2.26
CA ALA A 51 6.99 -0.03 1.10
C ALA A 51 6.60 -0.71 -0.22
N LEU A 52 6.87 -2.02 -0.36
CA LEU A 52 6.47 -2.80 -1.52
C LEU A 52 4.95 -2.93 -1.60
N ASP A 53 4.27 -3.16 -0.48
CA ASP A 53 2.81 -3.23 -0.42
C ASP A 53 2.18 -1.90 -0.86
N LYS A 54 2.68 -0.77 -0.36
CA LYS A 54 2.23 0.57 -0.77
C LYS A 54 2.45 0.83 -2.26
N LEU A 55 3.61 0.45 -2.79
CA LEU A 55 3.93 0.65 -4.20
C LEU A 55 3.07 -0.26 -5.11
N ASN A 56 2.89 -1.52 -4.74
CA ASN A 56 2.01 -2.44 -5.48
C ASN A 56 0.55 -1.97 -5.45
N GLU A 57 0.09 -1.48 -4.30
CA GLU A 57 -1.26 -0.92 -4.18
C GLU A 57 -1.41 0.35 -5.01
N THR A 58 -0.38 1.20 -5.06
CA THR A 58 -0.34 2.37 -5.96
C THR A 58 -0.51 1.95 -7.42
N VAL A 59 0.28 0.98 -7.89
CA VAL A 59 0.15 0.45 -9.26
C VAL A 59 -1.25 -0.10 -9.51
N ARG A 60 -1.82 -0.84 -8.55
CA ARG A 60 -3.17 -1.40 -8.66
C ARG A 60 -4.25 -0.32 -8.77
N ILE A 61 -4.17 0.72 -7.95
CA ILE A 61 -5.10 1.86 -7.98
C ILE A 61 -4.99 2.58 -9.32
N LEU A 62 -3.78 2.90 -9.77
CA LEU A 62 -3.57 3.58 -11.04
C LEU A 62 -4.07 2.78 -12.24
N GLN A 63 -3.86 1.46 -12.25
CA GLN A 63 -4.40 0.60 -13.31
C GLN A 63 -5.92 0.59 -13.35
N ARG A 64 -6.56 0.63 -12.18
CA ARG A 64 -8.02 0.70 -12.07
C ARG A 64 -8.54 2.08 -12.52
N ASP A 65 -7.90 3.15 -12.08
CA ASP A 65 -8.42 4.51 -12.21
C ASP A 65 -8.10 5.11 -13.59
N LEU A 66 -6.96 4.76 -14.20
CA LEU A 66 -6.64 5.16 -15.57
C LEU A 66 -7.41 4.34 -16.62
N GLY A 67 -7.78 3.09 -16.32
CA GLY A 67 -8.55 2.24 -17.23
C GLY A 67 -7.96 2.20 -18.65
N ASP A 68 -8.79 2.45 -19.67
CA ASP A 68 -8.40 2.49 -21.09
C ASP A 68 -7.49 3.68 -21.45
N GLN A 69 -7.39 4.68 -20.57
CA GLN A 69 -6.50 5.84 -20.74
C GLN A 69 -5.09 5.59 -20.21
N ALA A 70 -4.85 4.41 -19.62
CA ALA A 70 -3.52 3.99 -19.22
C ALA A 70 -2.55 4.06 -20.40
N PRO A 71 -1.30 4.50 -20.17
CA PRO A 71 -0.32 4.67 -21.24
C PRO A 71 -0.09 3.35 -21.97
N GLY A 72 -0.41 3.34 -23.26
CA GLY A 72 -0.17 2.20 -24.14
C GLY A 72 1.14 2.35 -24.90
N ARG A 73 1.50 1.32 -25.67
CA ARG A 73 2.61 1.38 -26.63
C ARG A 73 2.47 2.50 -27.67
N ASN A 74 1.24 2.97 -27.89
CA ASN A 74 0.91 4.01 -28.86
C ASN A 74 1.12 5.43 -28.32
N ASP A 75 1.40 5.59 -27.02
CA ASP A 75 1.70 6.88 -26.38
C ASP A 75 3.04 6.78 -25.61
N PRO A 76 4.19 6.89 -26.32
CA PRO A 76 5.50 6.76 -25.71
C PRO A 76 5.79 7.89 -24.72
N GLY A 77 5.29 9.12 -24.96
CA GLY A 77 5.46 10.25 -24.04
C GLY A 77 4.72 10.03 -22.72
N GLY A 78 3.45 9.61 -22.80
CA GLY A 78 2.68 9.23 -21.62
C GLY A 78 3.27 8.06 -20.87
N LEU A 79 3.83 7.06 -21.58
CA LEU A 79 4.51 5.96 -20.92
C LEU A 79 5.76 6.41 -20.16
N ARG A 80 6.54 7.36 -20.71
CA ARG A 80 7.67 7.97 -19.99
C ARG A 80 7.22 8.70 -18.73
N PHE A 81 6.15 9.49 -18.82
CA PHE A 81 5.56 10.17 -17.67
C PHE A 81 5.13 9.18 -16.58
N TYR A 82 4.38 8.13 -16.94
CA TYR A 82 3.84 7.16 -15.99
C TYR A 82 4.93 6.37 -15.25
N ILE A 83 5.93 5.87 -15.97
CA ILE A 83 7.03 5.13 -15.32
C ILE A 83 7.83 6.05 -14.39
N ALA A 84 8.12 7.29 -14.82
CA ALA A 84 8.82 8.26 -13.97
C ALA A 84 7.99 8.67 -12.75
N TYR A 85 6.67 8.78 -12.91
CA TYR A 85 5.75 9.01 -11.80
C TYR A 85 5.83 7.89 -10.76
N LEU A 86 5.80 6.63 -11.18
CA LEU A 86 5.97 5.50 -10.25
C LEU A 86 7.33 5.54 -9.53
N VAL A 87 8.38 5.97 -10.21
CA VAL A 87 9.71 6.19 -9.58
C VAL A 87 9.63 7.29 -8.51
N GLY A 88 8.96 8.41 -8.79
CA GLY A 88 8.76 9.50 -7.84
C GLY A 88 8.03 9.04 -6.58
N VAL A 89 6.91 8.34 -6.75
CA VAL A 89 6.14 7.78 -5.62
C VAL A 89 6.98 6.78 -4.83
N ALA A 90 7.72 5.88 -5.50
CA ALA A 90 8.57 4.90 -4.84
C ALA A 90 9.70 5.55 -4.02
N ARG A 91 10.26 6.68 -4.48
CA ARG A 91 11.27 7.44 -3.72
C ARG A 91 10.68 8.03 -2.45
N GLU A 92 9.48 8.58 -2.50
CA GLU A 92 8.81 9.11 -1.30
C GLU A 92 8.43 8.02 -0.32
N ILE A 93 7.89 6.90 -0.81
CA ILE A 93 7.63 5.73 0.02
C ILE A 93 8.92 5.26 0.72
N ALA A 94 10.05 5.23 0.00
CA ALA A 94 11.34 4.86 0.57
C ALA A 94 11.80 5.83 1.67
N LYS A 95 11.70 7.14 1.42
CA LYS A 95 12.02 8.20 2.39
C LYS A 95 11.18 8.06 3.65
N MET A 96 9.87 7.89 3.50
CA MET A 96 8.92 7.78 4.61
C MET A 96 9.12 6.51 5.44
N ASN A 97 9.47 5.40 4.80
CA ASN A 97 9.80 4.14 5.46
C ASN A 97 11.26 4.09 5.97
N LYS A 98 12.07 5.14 5.76
CA LYS A 98 13.48 5.22 6.14
C LYS A 98 14.33 4.08 5.57
N ILE A 99 14.05 3.70 4.33
CA ILE A 99 14.80 2.68 3.57
C ILE A 99 15.49 3.31 2.37
N ALA A 100 16.55 2.66 1.88
CA ALA A 100 17.21 3.10 0.66
C ALA A 100 16.32 2.77 -0.55
N TYR A 101 16.15 3.76 -1.43
CA TYR A 101 15.63 3.48 -2.78
C TYR A 101 16.67 2.63 -3.52
N GLY A 102 16.23 1.49 -4.06
CA GLY A 102 17.13 0.53 -4.70
C GLY A 102 16.38 -0.57 -5.46
N PRO A 103 17.10 -1.58 -5.97
CA PRO A 103 16.56 -2.56 -6.93
C PRO A 103 15.30 -3.30 -6.47
N ALA A 104 15.14 -3.53 -5.16
CA ALA A 104 13.95 -4.15 -4.61
C ALA A 104 12.68 -3.32 -4.87
N LEU A 105 12.71 -2.01 -4.56
CA LEU A 105 11.60 -1.10 -4.81
C LEU A 105 11.41 -0.78 -6.29
N GLU A 106 12.45 -0.93 -7.10
CA GLU A 106 12.31 -0.81 -8.56
C GLU A 106 11.60 -2.01 -9.19
N THR A 107 11.50 -3.14 -8.50
CA THR A 107 10.97 -4.38 -9.09
C THR A 107 9.53 -4.22 -9.61
N PRO A 108 8.56 -3.67 -8.85
CA PRO A 108 7.21 -3.42 -9.37
C PRO A 108 7.21 -2.48 -10.59
N ILE A 109 8.08 -1.47 -10.59
CA ILE A 109 8.20 -0.51 -11.70
C ILE A 109 8.76 -1.19 -12.95
N ARG A 110 9.78 -2.05 -12.79
CA ARG A 110 10.35 -2.84 -13.89
C ARG A 110 9.32 -3.81 -14.46
N MET A 111 8.46 -4.39 -13.64
CA MET A 111 7.35 -5.22 -14.11
C MET A 111 6.36 -4.42 -14.95
N GLU A 112 6.06 -3.17 -14.59
CA GLU A 112 5.26 -2.27 -15.42
C GLU A 112 5.97 -1.93 -16.73
N MET A 113 7.25 -1.59 -16.71
CA MET A 113 8.03 -1.35 -17.93
C MET A 113 7.96 -2.55 -18.90
N ILE A 114 8.12 -3.78 -18.38
CA ILE A 114 8.01 -5.02 -19.17
C ILE A 114 6.59 -5.17 -19.73
N ARG A 115 5.54 -4.91 -18.94
CA ARG A 115 4.13 -4.96 -19.38
C ARG A 115 3.90 -4.07 -20.60
N HIS A 116 4.51 -2.89 -20.61
CA HIS A 116 4.39 -1.95 -21.73
C HIS A 116 5.39 -2.20 -22.87
N GLY A 117 6.24 -3.23 -22.76
CA GLY A 117 7.21 -3.59 -23.80
C GLY A 117 8.50 -2.78 -23.78
N ILE A 118 8.77 -2.02 -22.71
CA ILE A 118 10.08 -1.43 -22.46
C ILE A 118 10.96 -2.54 -21.85
N SER A 119 11.47 -3.43 -22.69
CA SER A 119 12.52 -4.36 -22.29
C SER A 119 13.86 -3.83 -22.78
N SER A 120 14.77 -3.58 -21.85
CA SER A 120 16.18 -3.43 -22.16
C SER A 120 16.89 -4.69 -21.70
N SER A 121 17.71 -5.27 -22.57
CA SER A 121 18.74 -6.25 -22.17
C SER A 121 19.69 -5.69 -21.08
N THR A 122 19.67 -4.37 -20.86
CA THR A 122 20.35 -3.60 -19.81
C THR A 122 19.36 -2.73 -19.03
N GLY A 123 18.61 -3.34 -18.10
CA GLY A 123 17.54 -2.74 -17.28
C GLY A 123 17.81 -1.37 -16.62
N GLY A 124 19.06 -0.94 -16.44
CA GLY A 124 19.40 0.36 -15.85
C GLY A 124 19.42 1.52 -16.85
N ASP A 125 19.76 1.25 -18.11
CA ASP A 125 20.02 2.28 -19.13
C ASP A 125 18.71 2.85 -19.70
N ALA A 126 17.69 2.02 -19.87
CA ALA A 126 16.37 2.48 -20.31
C ALA A 126 15.66 3.37 -19.28
N MET A 127 15.74 3.03 -17.98
CA MET A 127 15.16 3.84 -16.91
C MET A 127 15.86 5.21 -16.83
N ALA A 128 17.19 5.23 -16.89
CA ALA A 128 17.95 6.48 -16.85
C ALA A 128 17.60 7.41 -18.02
N ARG A 129 17.50 6.88 -19.24
CA ARG A 129 17.10 7.66 -20.43
C ARG A 129 15.67 8.18 -20.34
N LEU A 130 14.76 7.37 -19.83
CA LEU A 130 13.37 7.77 -19.61
C LEU A 130 13.31 8.92 -18.62
N LEU A 131 13.98 8.81 -17.47
CA LEU A 131 14.02 9.86 -16.48
C LEU A 131 14.68 11.14 -17.01
N ALA A 132 15.62 11.06 -17.95
CA ALA A 132 16.26 12.22 -18.56
C ALA A 132 15.39 12.97 -19.58
N SER A 133 14.25 12.41 -20.00
CA SER A 133 13.31 13.09 -20.92
C SER A 133 12.45 14.13 -20.18
N ASP A 134 11.90 15.08 -20.93
CA ASP A 134 11.02 16.12 -20.36
C ASP A 134 9.78 15.49 -19.69
N GLU A 135 9.12 14.51 -20.33
CA GLU A 135 7.97 13.84 -19.73
C GLU A 135 8.39 13.00 -18.52
N GLY A 136 9.61 12.44 -18.55
CA GLY A 136 10.20 11.75 -17.41
C GLY A 136 10.46 12.68 -16.22
N GLN A 137 10.97 13.88 -16.44
CA GLN A 137 11.18 14.86 -15.38
C GLN A 137 9.85 15.34 -14.79
N GLN A 138 8.86 15.64 -15.65
CA GLN A 138 7.52 16.03 -15.21
C GLN A 138 6.84 14.93 -14.41
N GLY A 139 6.90 13.69 -14.91
CA GLY A 139 6.35 12.52 -14.23
C GLY A 139 7.00 12.29 -12.88
N LEU A 140 8.33 12.38 -12.81
CA LEU A 140 9.09 12.23 -11.57
C LEU A 140 8.65 13.25 -10.51
N ILE A 141 8.58 14.54 -10.87
CA ILE A 141 8.14 15.60 -9.96
C ILE A 141 6.70 15.36 -9.49
N ALA A 142 5.79 15.03 -10.42
CA ALA A 142 4.40 14.74 -10.07
C ALA A 142 4.28 13.55 -9.11
N GLY A 143 5.08 12.49 -9.33
CA GLY A 143 5.13 11.32 -8.47
C GLY A 143 5.73 11.62 -7.09
N GLU A 144 6.74 12.49 -7.00
CA GLU A 144 7.28 12.93 -5.72
C GLU A 144 6.25 13.78 -4.94
N MET A 145 5.47 14.62 -5.60
CA MET A 145 4.38 15.36 -4.93
C MET A 145 3.26 14.45 -4.44
N ASP A 146 2.70 13.62 -5.34
CA ASP A 146 1.61 12.70 -4.99
C ASP A 146 2.08 11.61 -4.01
N GLY A 147 3.38 11.27 -4.01
CA GLY A 147 3.97 10.30 -3.09
C GLY A 147 4.03 10.79 -1.65
N VAL A 148 4.27 12.09 -1.44
CA VAL A 148 4.18 12.72 -0.11
C VAL A 148 2.74 12.66 0.39
N ASP A 149 1.79 13.08 -0.44
CA ASP A 149 0.36 13.05 -0.13
C ASP A 149 -0.13 11.60 0.14
N ALA A 150 0.32 10.64 -0.66
CA ALA A 150 0.00 9.21 -0.52
C ALA A 150 0.53 8.58 0.79
N CYS A 151 1.61 9.14 1.34
CA CYS A 151 2.20 8.66 2.59
C CYS A 151 1.69 9.40 3.83
N ASP A 152 0.92 10.47 3.68
CA ASP A 152 0.31 11.18 4.80
C ASP A 152 -0.97 10.44 5.28
N PRO A 153 -1.00 9.92 6.52
CA PRO A 153 -2.15 9.22 7.06
C PRO A 153 -3.38 10.11 7.26
N ASN A 154 -3.25 11.44 7.18
CA ASN A 154 -4.34 12.39 7.34
C ASN A 154 -4.75 13.05 6.02
N TYR A 155 -4.17 12.66 4.89
CA TYR A 155 -4.53 13.24 3.60
C TYR A 155 -5.98 12.92 3.23
N ASP A 156 -6.78 13.95 3.00
CA ASP A 156 -8.20 13.89 2.67
C ASP A 156 -8.50 14.17 1.19
N GLY A 157 -7.48 14.49 0.40
CA GLY A 157 -7.59 14.81 -1.02
C GLY A 157 -7.65 13.57 -1.94
N PRO A 158 -7.88 13.79 -3.24
CA PRO A 158 -7.82 12.72 -4.23
C PRO A 158 -6.39 12.21 -4.37
N TYR A 159 -6.17 10.93 -4.07
CA TYR A 159 -4.89 10.28 -4.35
C TYR A 159 -4.61 10.30 -5.85
N PHE A 160 -3.35 10.56 -6.21
CA PHE A 160 -2.85 10.45 -7.57
C PHE A 160 -3.52 11.40 -8.59
N ALA A 161 -4.01 12.55 -8.11
CA ALA A 161 -4.73 13.51 -8.94
C ALA A 161 -3.87 14.05 -10.10
N ARG A 162 -2.55 14.18 -9.93
CA ARG A 162 -1.68 14.78 -10.94
C ARG A 162 -1.52 13.86 -12.14
N ILE A 163 -1.28 12.58 -11.91
CA ILE A 163 -1.23 11.60 -13.00
C ILE A 163 -2.58 11.42 -13.67
N LEU A 164 -3.69 11.45 -12.92
CA LEU A 164 -5.03 11.44 -13.52
C LEU A 164 -5.23 12.67 -14.42
N SER A 165 -4.84 13.87 -13.99
CA SER A 165 -4.93 15.07 -14.84
C SER A 165 -4.13 14.94 -16.13
N TYR A 166 -2.90 14.42 -16.04
CA TYR A 166 -2.04 14.20 -17.21
C TYR A 166 -2.68 13.22 -18.21
N PHE A 167 -3.45 12.24 -17.73
CA PHE A 167 -4.10 11.25 -18.58
C PHE A 167 -5.59 11.51 -18.89
N THR A 168 -6.22 12.54 -18.33
CA THR A 168 -7.65 12.80 -18.58
C THR A 168 -7.87 14.17 -19.19
N ASP A 169 -7.00 15.13 -18.90
CA ASP A 169 -7.09 16.51 -19.37
C ASP A 169 -6.35 16.68 -20.71
N ALA A 170 -7.07 17.13 -21.73
CA ALA A 170 -6.52 17.39 -23.06
C ALA A 170 -5.61 18.64 -23.08
N GLU A 171 -5.81 19.59 -22.16
CA GLU A 171 -4.99 20.80 -22.08
C GLU A 171 -3.58 20.52 -21.53
N VAL A 172 -3.46 19.53 -20.64
CA VAL A 172 -2.18 19.13 -20.03
C VAL A 172 -1.31 18.33 -21.01
N ARG A 173 -1.92 17.59 -21.94
CA ARG A 173 -1.23 16.68 -22.88
C ARG A 173 -0.61 17.34 -24.10
N GLY A 174 -1.09 18.53 -24.50
CA GLY A 174 -0.81 19.08 -25.82
C GLY A 174 -1.45 18.27 -26.98
N PRO A 175 -1.32 18.72 -28.24
CA PRO A 175 -1.89 18.00 -29.38
C PRO A 175 -1.20 16.65 -29.62
N ARG A 176 -2.02 15.59 -29.76
CA ARG A 176 -1.60 14.20 -30.06
C ARG A 176 -1.31 13.98 -31.54
#